data_AF-A0A2K8NYP6-F1
#
_entry.id   AF-A0A2K8NYP6-F1
#
_cell.length_a   1.000
_cell.length_b   1.000
_cell.length_c   1.000
_cell.angle_alpha   90.00
_cell.angle_beta   90.00
_cell.angle_gamma   90.00
#
_symmetry.space_group_name_H-M   'P 1'
#
loop_
_entity.id
_entity.type
_entity.pdbx_description
1 polymer ?
#
loop_
_entity_poly.entity_id
_entity_poly.type
_entity_poly.pdbx_seq_one_letter_code
_entity_poly.pdbx_strand_id
1 'polypeptide(L)'
;MKKLLLVLSSLIVTSSASTVVISCGDKVVEKQNIESVERFLNAIIHSKKDDQNPWTNEALEIELVNQKIDVTGGITVNASDVIEEGVTTNKQQSIELIGNGNSKNNYKYSGSITLIYNFGGNKPAPKKKITKQELETTVAGLQNFLDTIYYKSESVVRNTFVANAKIPGTPAEGVAFNKIKVEILKANKALEPQFTYFKITGMIGIKNNDSDYYEFNSDVTDEDKTFSCTGTIVDPIIIENDVLTESKEAINKWIKDRNFNDFNDFKNQLLTQQQNVLGNKAILIDTISNLQISDSTANMNSIYWTNEVSVILKAESGYEFSQEIIEQKLNEIKTSVEILKIQSKALQWYVLTENNNNKHIEPQFIQFSANNNTSKVQKNYLSNKKITQDWNVETIKEQQKAFVESLAIFTGDDKDEKINKFINSEYFRNSTSFNYGSTTSESLFKVDEVLFFDKNQDNLNENLESVLGQTKSLSGFVDSSQAMTRSTIKNTQNTSYYVVFLTKGNDDLYTAANRTLNVLLQQITVVD
;
A
#
# COMPACT_ATOMS: atom_id res chain seq x y z
N MET A 1 45.13 42.03 5.12
CA MET A 1 46.05 40.89 4.88
C MET A 1 45.25 39.68 4.46
N LYS A 2 45.67 39.06 3.34
CA LYS A 2 45.47 37.67 2.85
C LYS A 2 44.02 37.12 2.90
N LYS A 3 43.26 37.05 1.79
CA LYS A 3 43.37 36.20 0.57
C LYS A 3 43.45 34.69 0.85
N LEU A 4 42.75 33.94 -0.01
CA LEU A 4 42.48 32.49 -0.10
C LEU A 4 41.39 31.99 0.89
N LEU A 5 40.29 31.35 0.49
CA LEU A 5 40.00 30.52 -0.69
C LEU A 5 38.57 30.73 -1.23
N LEU A 6 38.50 31.04 -2.52
CA LEU A 6 37.40 30.69 -3.42
C LEU A 6 37.75 29.33 -4.04
N VAL A 7 36.71 28.60 -4.47
CA VAL A 7 36.72 27.34 -5.26
C VAL A 7 36.80 26.04 -4.45
N LEU A 8 35.62 25.48 -4.12
CA LEU A 8 35.12 24.27 -4.79
C LEU A 8 33.63 24.09 -4.48
N SER A 9 32.83 24.84 -5.23
CA SER A 9 31.46 24.52 -5.57
C SER A 9 31.45 23.37 -6.56
N SER A 10 31.01 22.18 -6.13
CA SER A 10 30.25 21.18 -6.92
C SER A 10 30.26 19.82 -6.22
N LEU A 11 29.30 19.57 -5.34
CA LEU A 11 28.64 18.26 -5.16
C LEU A 11 27.40 18.47 -4.27
N ILE A 12 26.34 19.03 -4.84
CA ILE A 12 25.01 18.87 -4.26
C ILE A 12 24.52 17.53 -4.79
N VAL A 13 24.67 16.47 -3.99
CA VAL A 13 23.82 15.29 -4.13
C VAL A 13 22.49 15.71 -3.53
N THR A 14 21.54 16.14 -4.35
CA THR A 14 20.14 16.19 -3.94
C THR A 14 19.65 14.76 -3.82
N SER A 15 19.94 14.12 -2.68
CA SER A 15 19.06 13.05 -2.22
C SER A 15 17.74 13.73 -1.91
N SER A 16 16.79 13.66 -2.83
CA SER A 16 15.40 13.96 -2.52
C SER A 16 15.01 13.06 -1.36
N ALA A 17 14.93 13.64 -0.16
CA ALA A 17 14.23 13.02 0.94
C ALA A 17 12.77 12.96 0.53
N SER A 18 12.35 11.82 -0.02
CA SER A 18 10.94 11.46 -0.06
C SER A 18 10.48 11.39 1.38
N THR A 19 9.81 12.43 1.87
CA THR A 19 9.03 12.36 3.09
C THR A 19 7.90 11.38 2.82
N VAL A 20 8.09 10.12 3.20
CA VAL A 20 7.00 9.16 3.30
C VAL A 20 6.11 9.65 4.45
N VAL A 21 5.01 10.29 4.11
CA VAL A 21 3.89 10.45 5.03
C VAL A 21 3.24 9.07 5.14
N ILE A 22 3.64 8.31 6.16
CA ILE A 22 2.97 7.07 6.53
C ILE A 22 1.62 7.46 7.13
N SER A 23 0.56 7.18 6.37
CA SER A 23 -0.81 7.13 6.88
C SER A 23 -0.86 6.18 8.08
N CYS A 24 -1.34 6.69 9.23
CA CYS A 24 -1.67 5.90 10.41
C CYS A 24 -2.88 5.00 10.09
N GLY A 25 -2.63 3.85 9.50
CA GLY A 25 -3.32 2.64 9.96
C GLY A 25 -2.71 2.26 11.30
N ASP A 26 -3.50 1.73 12.23
CA ASP A 26 -2.97 1.03 13.39
C ASP A 26 -2.18 -0.18 12.89
N LYS A 27 -0.93 0.07 12.50
CA LYS A 27 0.07 -0.95 12.28
C LYS A 27 0.19 -1.61 13.64
N VAL A 28 -0.11 -2.90 13.70
CA VAL A 28 0.58 -3.76 14.66
C VAL A 28 2.05 -3.54 14.35
N VAL A 29 2.71 -2.66 15.11
CA VAL A 29 4.13 -2.41 14.96
C VAL A 29 4.79 -3.69 15.46
N GLU A 30 5.00 -4.62 14.54
CA GLU A 30 5.83 -5.79 14.79
C GLU A 30 7.17 -5.27 15.28
N LYS A 31 7.45 -5.56 16.56
CA LYS A 31 8.70 -5.18 17.19
C LYS A 31 9.79 -6.06 16.60
N GLN A 32 10.95 -5.48 16.34
CA GLN A 32 12.05 -6.25 15.81
C GLN A 32 12.52 -7.23 16.88
N ASN A 33 12.80 -8.48 16.53
CA ASN A 33 13.42 -9.39 17.51
C ASN A 33 14.79 -8.81 17.91
N ILE A 34 15.12 -8.80 19.20
CA ILE A 34 16.39 -8.30 19.73
C ILE A 34 17.61 -9.01 19.10
N GLU A 35 17.45 -10.26 18.65
CA GLU A 35 18.46 -10.99 17.87
C GLU A 35 18.88 -10.23 16.60
N SER A 36 17.97 -9.46 15.97
CA SER A 36 18.30 -8.67 14.76
C SER A 36 19.36 -7.60 14.98
N VAL A 37 19.62 -7.22 16.25
CA VAL A 37 20.65 -6.25 16.63
C VAL A 37 21.77 -6.87 17.47
N GLU A 38 21.87 -8.20 17.49
CA GLU A 38 22.94 -8.96 18.15
C GLU A 38 24.33 -8.33 17.94
N ARG A 39 24.63 -7.91 16.71
CA ARG A 39 25.92 -7.30 16.36
C ARG A 39 26.21 -6.01 17.15
N PHE A 40 25.21 -5.15 17.31
CA PHE A 40 25.35 -3.91 18.07
C PHE A 40 25.47 -4.20 19.57
N LEU A 41 24.68 -5.15 20.08
CA LEU A 41 24.73 -5.57 21.48
C LEU A 41 26.10 -6.17 21.83
N ASN A 42 26.64 -7.05 20.98
CA ASN A 42 27.98 -7.60 21.13
C ASN A 42 29.07 -6.51 21.09
N ALA A 43 28.97 -5.54 20.19
CA ALA A 43 29.91 -4.43 20.11
C ALA A 43 29.89 -3.58 21.39
N ILE A 44 28.71 -3.29 21.94
CA ILE A 44 28.56 -2.49 23.17
C ILE A 44 29.11 -3.24 24.37
N ILE A 45 28.73 -4.50 24.54
CA ILE A 45 29.22 -5.35 25.64
C ILE A 45 30.75 -5.43 25.64
N HIS A 46 31.37 -5.55 24.46
CA HIS A 46 32.83 -5.61 24.34
C HIS A 46 33.51 -4.23 24.19
N SER A 47 32.76 -3.13 24.18
CA SER A 47 33.32 -1.76 24.18
C SER A 47 33.63 -1.23 25.59
N LYS A 48 33.34 -2.02 26.63
CA LYS A 48 33.58 -1.64 28.02
C LYS A 48 35.03 -1.20 28.21
N LYS A 49 35.23 0.05 28.64
CA LYS A 49 36.58 0.61 28.87
C LYS A 49 37.32 -0.07 30.02
N ASP A 50 36.58 -0.56 31.01
CA ASP A 50 37.10 -1.36 32.11
C ASP A 50 36.90 -2.85 31.77
N ASP A 51 37.95 -3.44 31.21
CA ASP A 51 37.97 -4.83 30.78
C ASP A 51 38.38 -5.81 31.89
N GLN A 52 38.64 -5.36 33.12
CA GLN A 52 39.02 -6.23 34.23
C GLN A 52 37.84 -6.74 35.06
N ASN A 53 36.68 -6.08 34.91
CA ASN A 53 35.48 -6.34 35.69
C ASN A 53 34.29 -6.77 34.80
N PRO A 54 33.39 -7.64 35.31
CA PRO A 54 32.17 -8.02 34.60
C PRO A 54 31.18 -6.86 34.46
N TRP A 55 30.18 -6.98 33.60
CA TRP A 55 29.05 -6.05 33.57
C TRP A 55 28.15 -6.28 34.78
N THR A 56 27.62 -5.19 35.34
CA THR A 56 26.42 -5.22 36.17
C THR A 56 25.21 -4.90 35.29
N ASN A 57 24.03 -5.38 35.68
CA ASN A 57 22.79 -5.14 34.92
C ASN A 57 22.56 -3.64 34.68
N GLU A 58 22.61 -2.85 35.76
CA GLU A 58 22.39 -1.41 35.71
C GLU A 58 23.40 -0.68 34.80
N ALA A 59 24.69 -1.03 34.88
CA ALA A 59 25.71 -0.37 34.08
C ALA A 59 25.55 -0.66 32.58
N LEU A 60 25.18 -1.90 32.21
CA LEU A 60 24.98 -2.26 30.82
C LEU A 60 23.68 -1.67 30.26
N GLU A 61 22.59 -1.63 31.05
CA GLU A 61 21.35 -0.98 30.65
C GLU A 61 21.55 0.52 30.38
N ILE A 62 22.28 1.21 31.26
CA ILE A 62 22.65 2.62 31.06
C ILE A 62 23.47 2.78 29.77
N GLU A 63 24.44 1.90 29.51
CA GLU A 63 25.26 1.97 28.31
C GLU A 63 24.45 1.73 27.03
N LEU A 64 23.52 0.77 27.03
CA LEU A 64 22.62 0.52 25.89
C LEU A 64 21.74 1.76 25.57
N VAL A 65 21.30 2.48 26.61
CA VAL A 65 20.56 3.75 26.44
C VAL A 65 21.48 4.86 25.94
N ASN A 66 22.69 5.00 26.47
CA ASN A 66 23.67 5.99 26.02
C ASN A 66 24.04 5.80 24.54
N GLN A 67 24.17 4.55 24.10
CA GLN A 67 24.44 4.16 22.71
C GLN A 67 23.19 4.21 21.82
N LYS A 68 22.04 4.65 22.37
CA LYS A 68 20.76 4.85 21.67
C LYS A 68 20.19 3.59 21.02
N ILE A 69 20.53 2.42 21.56
CA ILE A 69 19.94 1.14 21.11
C ILE A 69 18.43 1.19 21.34
N ASP A 70 18.03 1.46 22.58
CA ASP A 70 16.64 1.75 22.96
C ASP A 70 16.59 2.84 24.05
N VAL A 71 15.39 3.19 24.51
CA VAL A 71 15.16 4.09 25.65
C VAL A 71 15.20 3.34 26.98
N THR A 72 15.23 4.07 28.10
CA THR A 72 15.18 3.48 29.45
C THR A 72 13.99 2.53 29.60
N GLY A 73 14.27 1.30 30.07
CA GLY A 73 13.28 0.23 30.22
C GLY A 73 12.98 -0.57 28.94
N GLY A 74 13.54 -0.18 27.78
CA GLY A 74 13.32 -0.87 26.51
C GLY A 74 14.02 -2.23 26.42
N ILE A 75 15.17 -2.38 27.06
CA ILE A 75 15.91 -3.65 27.18
C ILE A 75 16.22 -3.90 28.64
N THR A 76 15.95 -5.12 29.12
CA THR A 76 16.36 -5.61 30.44
C THR A 76 17.61 -6.48 30.31
N VAL A 77 18.58 -6.27 31.20
CA VAL A 77 19.83 -7.04 31.26
C VAL A 77 19.81 -7.98 32.46
N ASN A 78 20.09 -9.25 32.21
CA ASN A 78 20.39 -10.27 33.21
C ASN A 78 21.83 -10.76 33.01
N ALA A 79 22.80 -10.04 33.56
CA ALA A 79 24.20 -10.45 33.57
C ALA A 79 24.42 -11.48 34.69
N SER A 80 25.03 -12.62 34.35
CA SER A 80 25.34 -13.68 35.30
C SER A 80 26.33 -13.21 36.37
N ASP A 81 26.05 -13.53 37.63
CA ASP A 81 27.00 -13.37 38.75
C ASP A 81 28.11 -14.43 38.71
N VAL A 82 27.85 -15.56 38.04
CA VAL A 82 28.84 -16.62 37.82
C VAL A 82 29.76 -16.22 36.69
N ILE A 83 31.06 -16.11 37.02
CA ILE A 83 32.15 -15.84 36.08
C ILE A 83 32.92 -17.13 35.85
N GLU A 84 33.02 -17.55 34.59
CA GLU A 84 33.74 -18.76 34.20
C GLU A 84 35.13 -18.40 33.65
N GLU A 85 36.01 -19.39 33.52
CA GLU A 85 37.28 -19.23 32.82
C GLU A 85 37.03 -19.01 31.33
N GLY A 86 37.63 -17.97 30.75
CA GLY A 86 37.49 -17.64 29.33
C GLY A 86 38.38 -18.49 28.42
N VAL A 87 37.99 -18.65 27.16
CA VAL A 87 38.78 -19.39 26.14
C VAL A 87 39.92 -18.54 25.57
N THR A 88 39.70 -17.22 25.45
CA THR A 88 40.68 -16.26 24.88
C THR A 88 41.13 -15.17 25.86
N THR A 89 40.33 -14.92 26.90
CA THR A 89 40.61 -14.03 28.04
C THR A 89 40.65 -14.91 29.30
N ASN A 90 41.06 -14.38 30.45
CA ASN A 90 41.04 -15.17 31.69
C ASN A 90 39.64 -15.31 32.30
N LYS A 91 38.62 -14.58 31.83
CA LYS A 91 37.25 -14.63 32.38
C LYS A 91 36.17 -14.48 31.29
N GLN A 92 35.02 -15.14 31.47
CA GLN A 92 33.82 -14.96 30.65
C GLN A 92 32.56 -14.80 31.53
N GLN A 93 31.61 -14.00 31.05
CA GLN A 93 30.31 -13.76 31.67
C GLN A 93 29.20 -13.97 30.64
N SER A 94 28.17 -14.74 31.01
CA SER A 94 26.94 -14.86 30.21
C SER A 94 25.99 -13.71 30.53
N ILE A 95 25.42 -13.08 29.50
CA ILE A 95 24.53 -11.92 29.64
C ILE A 95 23.29 -12.17 28.78
N GLU A 96 22.14 -12.31 29.42
CA GLU A 96 20.84 -12.36 28.73
C GLU A 96 20.26 -10.95 28.59
N LEU A 97 19.86 -10.60 27.38
CA LEU A 97 19.24 -9.33 27.00
C LEU A 97 17.81 -9.58 26.55
N ILE A 98 16.86 -8.91 27.17
CA ILE A 98 15.42 -9.09 26.91
C ILE A 98 14.84 -7.78 26.37
N GLY A 99 14.31 -7.81 25.14
CA GLY A 99 13.58 -6.69 24.56
C GLY A 99 12.14 -6.64 25.10
N ASN A 100 11.75 -5.49 25.68
CA ASN A 100 10.45 -5.30 26.35
C ASN A 100 9.35 -4.74 25.42
N GLY A 101 9.61 -4.67 24.13
CA GLY A 101 8.71 -4.15 23.12
C GLY A 101 7.43 -4.96 22.98
N ASN A 102 6.29 -4.26 22.97
CA ASN A 102 4.99 -4.83 22.63
C ASN A 102 4.13 -3.79 21.92
N SER A 103 2.94 -4.20 21.45
CA SER A 103 2.02 -3.34 20.69
C SER A 103 1.52 -2.11 21.46
N LYS A 104 1.72 -2.05 22.78
CA LYS A 104 1.24 -0.97 23.65
C LYS A 104 2.33 0.03 24.04
N ASN A 105 3.59 -0.17 23.65
CA ASN A 105 4.70 0.70 24.01
C ASN A 105 5.55 1.13 22.79
N ASN A 106 6.42 2.11 23.02
CA ASN A 106 7.30 2.70 22.00
C ASN A 106 8.69 2.05 21.96
N TYR A 107 8.95 0.98 22.72
CA TYR A 107 10.22 0.26 22.68
C TYR A 107 10.41 -0.44 21.33
N LYS A 108 11.65 -0.61 20.91
CA LYS A 108 11.98 -1.04 19.54
C LYS A 108 12.02 -2.55 19.40
N TYR A 109 12.51 -3.26 20.42
CA TYR A 109 12.83 -4.69 20.32
C TYR A 109 11.99 -5.58 21.24
N SER A 110 11.71 -6.80 20.80
CA SER A 110 11.07 -7.88 21.58
C SER A 110 11.90 -9.17 21.57
N GLY A 111 11.59 -10.14 22.42
CA GLY A 111 12.33 -11.42 22.49
C GLY A 111 13.56 -11.34 23.39
N SER A 112 14.41 -12.36 23.38
CA SER A 112 15.65 -12.40 24.17
C SER A 112 16.83 -12.95 23.40
N ILE A 113 18.04 -12.56 23.78
CA ILE A 113 19.30 -13.09 23.26
C ILE A 113 20.32 -13.21 24.40
N THR A 114 21.08 -14.31 24.43
CA THR A 114 22.17 -14.52 25.40
C THR A 114 23.51 -14.36 24.71
N LEU A 115 24.34 -13.44 25.22
CA LEU A 115 25.65 -13.11 24.69
C LEU A 115 26.74 -13.41 25.72
N ILE A 116 27.90 -13.84 25.22
CA ILE A 116 29.08 -14.12 26.05
C ILE A 116 30.01 -12.92 26.02
N TYR A 117 30.22 -12.30 27.18
CA TYR A 117 31.20 -11.25 27.40
C TYR A 117 32.52 -11.84 27.89
N ASN A 118 33.55 -11.80 27.06
CA ASN A 118 34.90 -12.21 27.44
C ASN A 118 35.69 -11.01 27.96
N PHE A 119 36.27 -11.12 29.16
CA PHE A 119 36.97 -10.01 29.82
C PHE A 119 38.23 -10.45 30.59
N GLY A 120 39.13 -9.50 30.82
CA GLY A 120 40.44 -9.64 31.45
C GLY A 120 41.58 -9.90 30.44
N GLY A 121 42.78 -9.41 30.78
CA GLY A 121 43.76 -8.89 29.82
C GLY A 121 44.28 -9.82 28.69
N ASN A 122 44.56 -9.15 27.56
CA ASN A 122 45.21 -9.57 26.29
C ASN A 122 44.41 -10.40 25.27
N LYS A 123 43.51 -9.73 24.52
CA LYS A 123 43.51 -9.79 23.04
C LYS A 123 42.61 -8.68 22.43
N PRO A 124 42.98 -8.10 21.27
CA PRO A 124 42.00 -7.40 20.43
C PRO A 124 40.89 -8.39 20.03
N ALA A 125 39.66 -7.90 19.85
CA ALA A 125 38.55 -8.72 19.35
C ALA A 125 39.00 -9.48 18.09
N PRO A 126 38.67 -10.77 17.95
CA PRO A 126 39.03 -11.52 16.75
C PRO A 126 38.42 -10.82 15.54
N LYS A 127 39.22 -10.66 14.48
CA LYS A 127 38.75 -10.05 13.24
C LYS A 127 37.56 -10.85 12.70
N LYS A 128 36.51 -10.16 12.25
CA LYS A 128 35.39 -10.82 11.56
C LYS A 128 35.94 -11.46 10.29
N LYS A 129 35.69 -12.77 10.15
CA LYS A 129 36.08 -13.53 8.97
C LYS A 129 35.06 -13.35 7.85
N ILE A 130 35.51 -12.90 6.69
CA ILE A 130 34.72 -12.82 5.46
C ILE A 130 34.79 -14.19 4.77
N THR A 131 33.62 -14.80 4.55
CA THR A 131 33.47 -16.14 3.98
C THR A 131 33.33 -16.13 2.45
N LYS A 132 33.45 -17.31 1.82
CA LYS A 132 33.21 -17.48 0.38
C LYS A 132 31.79 -17.08 -0.03
N GLN A 133 30.80 -17.52 0.75
CA GLN A 133 29.39 -17.21 0.49
C GLN A 133 29.11 -15.69 0.54
N GLU A 134 29.75 -14.97 1.46
CA GLU A 134 29.66 -13.50 1.51
C GLU A 134 30.24 -12.85 0.23
N LEU A 135 31.35 -13.37 -0.30
CA LEU A 135 31.94 -12.89 -1.56
C LEU A 135 31.04 -13.20 -2.77
N GLU A 136 30.51 -14.41 -2.87
CA GLU A 136 29.56 -14.80 -3.93
C GLU A 136 28.32 -13.89 -3.92
N THR A 137 27.75 -13.65 -2.74
CA THR A 137 26.58 -12.78 -2.58
C THR A 137 26.93 -11.33 -2.89
N THR A 138 28.15 -10.89 -2.57
CA THR A 138 28.66 -9.55 -2.94
C THR A 138 28.72 -9.38 -4.45
N VAL A 139 29.25 -10.36 -5.18
CA VAL A 139 29.34 -10.32 -6.65
C VAL A 139 27.95 -10.35 -7.28
N ALA A 140 27.05 -11.22 -6.80
CA ALA A 140 25.67 -11.27 -7.28
C ALA A 140 24.91 -9.96 -7.00
N GLY A 141 25.07 -9.39 -5.81
CA GLY A 141 24.49 -8.11 -5.42
C GLY A 141 25.00 -6.94 -6.28
N LEU A 142 26.30 -6.94 -6.61
CA LEU A 142 26.89 -5.97 -7.53
C LEU A 142 26.31 -6.10 -8.95
N GLN A 143 26.15 -7.31 -9.47
CA GLN A 143 25.55 -7.51 -10.79
C GLN A 143 24.09 -7.05 -10.82
N ASN A 144 23.29 -7.45 -9.82
CA ASN A 144 21.90 -7.02 -9.70
C ASN A 144 21.78 -5.49 -9.61
N PHE A 145 22.67 -4.84 -8.85
CA PHE A 145 22.75 -3.38 -8.82
C PHE A 145 23.00 -2.81 -10.23
N LEU A 146 24.01 -3.32 -10.93
CA LEU A 146 24.35 -2.86 -12.29
C LEU A 146 23.26 -3.12 -13.34
N ASP A 147 22.43 -4.15 -13.15
CA ASP A 147 21.29 -4.45 -14.03
C ASP A 147 20.11 -3.49 -13.82
N THR A 148 20.07 -2.80 -12.67
CA THR A 148 18.97 -1.89 -12.30
C THR A 148 19.28 -0.42 -12.48
N ILE A 149 20.54 -0.08 -12.79
CA ILE A 149 20.96 1.32 -12.97
C ILE A 149 21.65 1.52 -14.31
N TYR A 150 21.58 2.77 -14.79
CA TYR A 150 22.30 3.22 -15.97
C TYR A 150 23.25 4.35 -15.60
N TYR A 151 24.47 4.33 -16.14
CA TYR A 151 25.44 5.40 -15.97
C TYR A 151 25.35 6.41 -17.10
N LYS A 152 25.48 7.71 -16.77
CA LYS A 152 25.35 8.79 -17.76
C LYS A 152 26.57 8.95 -18.68
N SER A 153 27.75 8.46 -18.27
CA SER A 153 28.95 8.53 -19.11
C SER A 153 30.04 7.58 -18.64
N GLU A 154 30.99 7.30 -19.54
CA GLU A 154 32.22 6.58 -19.24
C GLU A 154 32.98 7.22 -18.06
N SER A 155 33.06 8.55 -18.01
CA SER A 155 33.73 9.28 -16.94
C SER A 155 33.11 8.99 -15.57
N VAL A 156 31.77 8.94 -15.48
CA VAL A 156 31.07 8.62 -14.23
C VAL A 156 31.34 7.16 -13.82
N VAL A 157 31.34 6.22 -14.77
CA VAL A 157 31.69 4.82 -14.49
C VAL A 157 33.11 4.74 -13.91
N ARG A 158 34.10 5.36 -14.57
CA ARG A 158 35.50 5.34 -14.13
C ARG A 158 35.71 5.97 -12.76
N ASN A 159 34.95 7.02 -12.43
CA ASN A 159 35.02 7.68 -11.11
C ASN A 159 34.29 6.89 -10.01
N THR A 160 33.27 6.11 -10.37
CA THR A 160 32.51 5.30 -9.41
C THR A 160 33.28 4.04 -9.02
N PHE A 161 33.89 3.38 -10.01
CA PHE A 161 34.56 2.09 -9.85
C PHE A 161 36.07 2.27 -9.67
N VAL A 162 36.45 2.72 -8.47
CA VAL A 162 37.84 2.94 -8.07
C VAL A 162 38.27 2.02 -6.94
N ALA A 163 39.57 1.79 -6.80
CA ALA A 163 40.11 1.01 -5.70
C ALA A 163 39.73 1.61 -4.33
N ASN A 164 39.54 0.75 -3.34
CA ASN A 164 39.09 1.02 -1.99
C ASN A 164 37.68 1.64 -1.86
N ALA A 165 36.93 1.80 -2.95
CA ALA A 165 35.53 2.18 -2.89
C ALA A 165 34.65 1.02 -2.39
N LYS A 166 33.54 1.37 -1.73
CA LYS A 166 32.52 0.40 -1.31
C LYS A 166 31.90 -0.27 -2.53
N ILE A 167 31.57 -1.55 -2.41
CA ILE A 167 30.91 -2.32 -3.46
C ILE A 167 29.39 -2.12 -3.33
N PRO A 168 28.69 -1.53 -4.32
CA PRO A 168 27.24 -1.41 -4.28
C PRO A 168 26.55 -2.78 -4.24
N GLY A 169 25.40 -2.87 -3.56
CA GLY A 169 24.64 -4.12 -3.45
C GLY A 169 25.29 -5.20 -2.57
N THR A 170 26.43 -4.92 -1.94
CA THR A 170 27.09 -5.88 -1.04
C THR A 170 26.37 -6.00 0.31
N PRO A 171 26.05 -7.21 0.78
CA PRO A 171 25.66 -7.43 2.17
C PRO A 171 26.87 -7.57 3.11
N ALA A 172 28.08 -7.81 2.57
CA ALA A 172 29.28 -7.99 3.35
C ALA A 172 29.88 -6.63 3.76
N GLU A 173 30.09 -6.43 5.06
CA GLU A 173 30.80 -5.26 5.58
C GLU A 173 32.32 -5.47 5.53
N GLY A 174 33.08 -4.37 5.49
CA GLY A 174 34.54 -4.40 5.43
C GLY A 174 35.12 -4.72 4.05
N VAL A 175 34.32 -5.15 3.07
CA VAL A 175 34.80 -5.38 1.69
C VAL A 175 34.79 -4.11 0.83
N ALA A 176 35.77 -4.03 -0.05
CA ALA A 176 35.92 -2.96 -1.03
C ALA A 176 36.56 -3.51 -2.32
N PHE A 177 36.53 -2.72 -3.39
CA PHE A 177 37.31 -3.04 -4.59
C PHE A 177 38.81 -2.92 -4.28
N ASN A 178 39.56 -4.03 -4.27
CA ASN A 178 41.02 -3.99 -4.08
C ASN A 178 41.72 -3.61 -5.38
N LYS A 179 41.43 -4.39 -6.43
CA LYS A 179 41.85 -4.11 -7.80
C LYS A 179 40.60 -4.00 -8.64
N ILE A 180 40.56 -3.03 -9.52
CA ILE A 180 39.44 -2.85 -10.45
C ILE A 180 39.94 -2.32 -11.78
N LYS A 181 39.40 -2.87 -12.85
CA LYS A 181 39.61 -2.46 -14.23
C LYS A 181 38.25 -2.24 -14.86
N VAL A 182 38.09 -1.08 -15.49
CA VAL A 182 36.90 -0.73 -16.27
C VAL A 182 37.24 -0.81 -17.75
N GLU A 183 36.52 -1.65 -18.48
CA GLU A 183 36.61 -1.81 -19.93
C GLU A 183 35.28 -1.38 -20.57
N ILE A 184 35.33 -0.47 -21.54
CA ILE A 184 34.14 -0.05 -22.30
C ILE A 184 33.99 -0.98 -23.50
N LEU A 185 32.82 -1.61 -23.59
CA LEU A 185 32.45 -2.50 -24.69
C LEU A 185 31.85 -1.66 -25.82
N LYS A 186 31.96 -2.14 -27.07
CA LYS A 186 31.50 -1.40 -28.25
C LYS A 186 30.01 -1.04 -28.12
N ALA A 187 29.71 0.24 -28.36
CA ALA A 187 28.35 0.75 -28.39
C ALA A 187 27.53 0.09 -29.51
N ASN A 188 26.30 -0.31 -29.21
CA ASN A 188 25.38 -0.75 -30.24
C ASN A 188 24.75 0.48 -30.90
N LYS A 189 25.30 0.90 -32.05
CA LYS A 189 24.82 2.07 -32.80
C LYS A 189 23.46 1.90 -33.48
N ALA A 190 22.88 0.69 -33.47
CA ALA A 190 21.62 0.40 -34.14
C ALA A 190 20.38 0.55 -33.25
N LEU A 191 20.56 0.81 -31.95
CA LEU A 191 19.47 1.01 -31.00
C LEU A 191 19.36 2.50 -30.64
N GLU A 192 18.13 3.02 -30.64
CA GLU A 192 17.80 4.30 -30.00
C GLU A 192 16.90 4.02 -28.79
N PRO A 193 17.29 4.44 -27.58
CA PRO A 193 18.51 5.18 -27.24
C PRO A 193 19.79 4.32 -27.35
N GLN A 194 20.94 4.96 -27.52
CA GLN A 194 22.22 4.27 -27.75
C GLN A 194 22.75 3.69 -26.43
N PHE A 195 22.78 2.36 -26.35
CA PHE A 195 23.35 1.64 -25.20
C PHE A 195 24.84 1.34 -25.42
N THR A 196 25.67 1.74 -24.46
CA THR A 196 27.09 1.38 -24.38
C THR A 196 27.31 0.51 -23.15
N TYR A 197 27.76 -0.73 -23.34
CA TYR A 197 28.04 -1.60 -22.19
C TYR A 197 29.45 -1.38 -21.67
N PHE A 198 29.67 -1.63 -20.39
CA PHE A 198 31.00 -1.71 -19.80
C PHE A 198 31.13 -2.98 -18.97
N LYS A 199 32.37 -3.45 -18.84
CA LYS A 199 32.74 -4.57 -18.00
C LYS A 199 33.68 -4.08 -16.91
N ILE A 200 33.36 -4.43 -15.67
CA ILE A 200 34.26 -4.26 -14.54
C ILE A 200 34.83 -5.62 -14.14
N THR A 201 36.15 -5.70 -14.04
CA THR A 201 36.85 -6.89 -13.55
C THR A 201 37.82 -6.51 -12.46
N GLY A 202 38.06 -7.41 -11.52
CA GLY A 202 38.90 -7.06 -10.38
C GLY A 202 38.99 -8.12 -9.30
N MET A 203 39.46 -7.66 -8.15
CA MET A 203 39.53 -8.44 -6.92
C MET A 203 38.85 -7.67 -5.79
N ILE A 204 38.04 -8.37 -5.01
CA ILE A 204 37.50 -7.91 -3.73
C ILE A 204 38.62 -7.98 -2.69
N GLY A 205 38.74 -6.95 -1.86
CA GLY A 205 39.63 -6.93 -0.71
C GLY A 205 38.94 -6.34 0.50
N ILE A 206 39.74 -6.17 1.56
CA ILE A 206 39.31 -5.50 2.77
C ILE A 206 39.59 -4.01 2.61
N LYS A 207 38.61 -3.19 2.98
CA LYS A 207 38.73 -1.74 2.94
C LYS A 207 39.90 -1.30 3.82
N ASN A 208 40.72 -0.37 3.33
CA ASN A 208 42.01 -0.04 3.93
C ASN A 208 41.96 0.35 5.42
N ASN A 209 40.86 0.96 5.89
CA ASN A 209 40.72 1.38 7.29
C ASN A 209 40.01 0.34 8.16
N ASP A 210 39.63 -0.80 7.59
CA ASP A 210 38.83 -1.83 8.24
C ASP A 210 39.68 -3.11 8.48
N SER A 211 40.96 -3.12 8.10
CA SER A 211 41.87 -4.28 8.24
C SER A 211 42.11 -4.74 9.67
N ASP A 212 41.88 -3.86 10.64
CA ASP A 212 41.99 -4.18 12.07
C ASP A 212 40.77 -4.93 12.59
N TYR A 213 39.65 -4.89 11.86
CA TYR A 213 38.37 -5.48 12.25
C TYR A 213 37.96 -6.67 11.38
N TYR A 214 38.48 -6.79 10.15
CA TYR A 214 38.11 -7.82 9.20
C TYR A 214 39.32 -8.58 8.67
N GLU A 215 39.14 -9.86 8.40
CA GLU A 215 40.08 -10.70 7.67
C GLU A 215 39.31 -11.67 6.76
N PHE A 216 39.95 -12.23 5.74
CA PHE A 216 39.34 -13.32 4.97
C PHE A 216 39.42 -14.61 5.76
N ASN A 217 38.39 -15.45 5.67
CA ASN A 217 38.46 -16.79 6.22
C ASN A 217 39.59 -17.59 5.55
N SER A 218 40.19 -18.54 6.26
CA SER A 218 41.40 -19.26 5.81
C SER A 218 41.18 -20.11 4.56
N ASP A 219 39.93 -20.46 4.25
CA ASP A 219 39.55 -21.22 3.07
C ASP A 219 39.34 -20.35 1.82
N VAL A 220 39.28 -19.02 1.96
CA VAL A 220 39.09 -18.07 0.86
C VAL A 220 40.37 -17.91 0.06
N THR A 221 40.33 -18.34 -1.20
CA THR A 221 41.43 -18.25 -2.17
C THR A 221 41.42 -16.92 -2.91
N ASP A 222 42.44 -16.66 -3.72
CA ASP A 222 42.45 -15.47 -4.57
C ASP A 222 41.44 -15.57 -5.73
N GLU A 223 41.08 -16.78 -6.16
CA GLU A 223 40.03 -17.01 -7.17
C GLU A 223 38.65 -16.60 -6.64
N ASP A 224 38.34 -16.95 -5.39
CA ASP A 224 37.09 -16.59 -4.70
C ASP A 224 36.90 -15.06 -4.57
N LYS A 225 38.00 -14.30 -4.61
CA LYS A 225 37.99 -12.83 -4.52
C LYS A 225 37.82 -12.17 -5.89
N THR A 226 37.93 -12.91 -7.00
CA THR A 226 37.81 -12.32 -8.33
C THR A 226 36.36 -12.04 -8.70
N PHE A 227 36.12 -10.98 -9.47
CA PHE A 227 34.80 -10.67 -10.00
C PHE A 227 34.85 -10.15 -11.43
N SER A 228 33.74 -10.31 -12.13
CA SER A 228 33.51 -9.83 -13.48
C SER A 228 32.03 -9.51 -13.65
N CYS A 229 31.68 -8.22 -13.68
CA CYS A 229 30.30 -7.77 -13.83
C CYS A 229 30.17 -6.85 -15.05
N THR A 230 28.97 -6.78 -15.61
CA THR A 230 28.64 -5.87 -16.71
C THR A 230 27.61 -4.86 -16.29
N GLY A 231 27.76 -3.63 -16.76
CA GLY A 231 26.80 -2.56 -16.57
C GLY A 231 26.57 -1.80 -17.86
N THR A 232 25.66 -0.83 -17.79
CA THR A 232 25.22 -0.09 -18.98
C THR A 232 25.42 1.41 -18.78
N ILE A 233 26.01 2.05 -19.78
CA ILE A 233 26.04 3.49 -19.98
C ILE A 233 24.96 3.82 -21.00
N VAL A 234 24.14 4.82 -20.67
CA VAL A 234 23.17 5.39 -21.60
C VAL A 234 23.44 6.87 -21.71
N ASP A 235 23.55 7.37 -22.94
CA ASP A 235 23.40 8.79 -23.23
C ASP A 235 21.88 9.02 -23.39
N PRO A 236 21.18 9.53 -22.35
CA PRO A 236 19.73 9.54 -22.38
C PRO A 236 19.23 10.53 -23.43
N ILE A 237 18.24 10.09 -24.20
CA ILE A 237 17.49 11.02 -25.04
C ILE A 237 16.62 11.87 -24.11
N ILE A 238 16.83 13.18 -24.14
CA ILE A 238 16.07 14.12 -23.32
C ILE A 238 14.66 14.28 -23.90
N ILE A 239 13.67 14.03 -23.06
CA ILE A 239 12.27 14.29 -23.34
C ILE A 239 11.99 15.72 -22.92
N GLU A 240 11.70 16.55 -23.91
CA GLU A 240 11.33 17.95 -23.72
C GLU A 240 9.84 18.09 -23.36
N ASN A 241 9.47 19.28 -22.86
CA ASN A 241 8.14 19.54 -22.32
C ASN A 241 7.03 19.46 -23.38
N ASP A 242 7.33 19.76 -24.65
CA ASP A 242 6.40 19.61 -25.77
C ASP A 242 6.00 18.13 -25.96
N VAL A 243 6.97 17.22 -26.00
CA VAL A 243 6.74 15.77 -26.10
C VAL A 243 5.93 15.25 -24.92
N LEU A 244 6.25 15.71 -23.70
CA LEU A 244 5.49 15.36 -22.51
C LEU A 244 4.04 15.88 -22.59
N THR A 245 3.85 17.09 -23.09
CA THR A 245 2.52 17.72 -23.21
C THR A 245 1.62 16.92 -24.14
N GLU A 246 2.12 16.44 -25.27
CA GLU A 246 1.37 15.57 -26.19
C GLU A 246 0.87 14.30 -25.50
N SER A 247 1.71 13.61 -24.73
CA SER A 247 1.29 12.43 -23.97
C SER A 247 0.26 12.74 -22.87
N LYS A 248 0.36 13.91 -22.22
CA LYS A 248 -0.63 14.36 -21.23
C LYS A 248 -1.98 14.65 -21.87
N GLU A 249 -1.98 15.29 -23.04
CA GLU A 249 -3.19 15.55 -23.82
C GLU A 249 -3.84 14.24 -24.30
N ALA A 250 -3.03 13.28 -24.73
CA ALA A 250 -3.51 11.97 -25.15
C ALA A 250 -4.19 11.19 -24.00
N ILE A 251 -3.62 11.22 -22.79
CA ILE A 251 -4.28 10.66 -21.59
C ILE A 251 -5.61 11.37 -21.32
N ASN A 252 -5.62 12.70 -21.29
CA ASN A 252 -6.84 13.45 -21.02
C ASN A 252 -7.94 13.21 -22.06
N LYS A 253 -7.57 13.05 -23.33
CA LYS A 253 -8.50 12.69 -24.40
C LYS A 253 -9.05 11.27 -24.20
N TRP A 254 -8.17 10.31 -23.93
CA TRP A 254 -8.56 8.93 -23.65
C TRP A 254 -9.52 8.81 -22.46
N ILE A 255 -9.32 9.63 -21.42
CA ILE A 255 -10.22 9.73 -20.27
C ILE A 255 -11.59 10.28 -20.67
N LYS A 256 -11.63 11.37 -21.44
CA LYS A 256 -12.89 12.05 -21.81
C LYS A 256 -13.83 11.20 -22.66
N ASP A 257 -13.28 10.29 -23.45
CA ASP A 257 -14.05 9.45 -24.37
C ASP A 257 -14.58 8.17 -23.71
N ARG A 258 -14.44 8.02 -22.38
CA ARG A 258 -14.73 6.78 -21.65
C ARG A 258 -15.34 7.02 -20.27
N ASN A 259 -16.10 6.03 -19.83
CA ASN A 259 -16.55 5.90 -18.46
C ASN A 259 -15.93 4.63 -17.85
N PHE A 260 -15.79 4.62 -16.53
CA PHE A 260 -15.15 3.53 -15.80
C PHE A 260 -16.08 3.01 -14.70
N ASN A 261 -15.84 1.79 -14.24
CA ASN A 261 -16.64 1.24 -13.13
C ASN A 261 -16.32 1.87 -11.80
N ASP A 262 -15.04 1.89 -11.53
CA ASP A 262 -14.45 2.37 -10.32
C ASP A 262 -13.01 2.81 -10.65
N PHE A 263 -12.33 3.30 -9.63
CA PHE A 263 -10.94 3.71 -9.76
C PHE A 263 -10.00 2.58 -10.22
N ASN A 264 -10.25 1.33 -9.82
CA ASN A 264 -9.39 0.21 -10.18
C ASN A 264 -9.56 -0.18 -11.64
N ASP A 265 -10.77 -0.14 -12.17
CA ASP A 265 -11.06 -0.33 -13.59
C ASP A 265 -10.32 0.72 -14.44
N PHE A 266 -10.47 2.01 -14.11
CA PHE A 266 -9.71 3.10 -14.72
C PHE A 266 -8.20 2.81 -14.70
N LYS A 267 -7.65 2.52 -13.52
CA LYS A 267 -6.23 2.25 -13.32
C LYS A 267 -5.75 1.08 -14.18
N ASN A 268 -6.47 -0.04 -14.17
CA ASN A 268 -6.09 -1.26 -14.87
C ASN A 268 -6.16 -1.07 -16.39
N GLN A 269 -7.22 -0.43 -16.89
CA GLN A 269 -7.34 -0.14 -18.32
C GLN A 269 -6.24 0.80 -18.80
N LEU A 270 -5.96 1.87 -18.05
CA LEU A 270 -4.94 2.84 -18.40
C LEU A 270 -3.54 2.20 -18.43
N LEU A 271 -3.20 1.38 -17.43
CA LEU A 271 -1.92 0.66 -17.39
C LEU A 271 -1.78 -0.37 -18.51
N THR A 272 -2.85 -1.11 -18.81
CA THR A 272 -2.88 -2.12 -19.88
C THR A 272 -2.73 -1.50 -21.26
N GLN A 273 -3.35 -0.33 -21.48
CA GLN A 273 -3.36 0.36 -22.78
C GLN A 273 -2.27 1.45 -22.88
N GLN A 274 -1.42 1.63 -21.87
CA GLN A 274 -0.56 2.82 -21.74
C GLN A 274 0.28 3.12 -22.99
N GLN A 275 0.83 2.10 -23.65
CA GLN A 275 1.64 2.27 -24.85
C GLN A 275 0.84 2.88 -26.01
N ASN A 276 -0.42 2.47 -26.15
CA ASN A 276 -1.33 3.03 -27.15
C ASN A 276 -1.86 4.40 -26.75
N VAL A 277 -2.11 4.62 -25.44
CA VAL A 277 -2.65 5.89 -24.92
C VAL A 277 -1.63 7.00 -24.96
N LEU A 278 -0.41 6.74 -24.50
CA LEU A 278 0.67 7.74 -24.46
C LEU A 278 1.18 8.09 -25.87
N GLY A 279 1.03 7.17 -26.82
CA GLY A 279 1.54 7.32 -28.19
C GLY A 279 3.07 7.43 -28.28
N ASN A 280 3.77 7.20 -27.17
CA ASN A 280 5.19 7.47 -27.02
C ASN A 280 5.84 6.36 -26.17
N LYS A 281 6.83 5.68 -26.75
CA LYS A 281 7.57 4.59 -26.09
C LYS A 281 8.60 5.06 -25.07
N ALA A 282 8.96 6.35 -25.10
CA ALA A 282 9.91 6.97 -24.18
C ALA A 282 9.29 7.30 -22.82
N ILE A 283 7.96 7.29 -22.72
CA ILE A 283 7.22 7.69 -21.52
C ILE A 283 6.41 6.49 -21.05
N LEU A 284 6.43 6.25 -19.74
CA LEU A 284 5.62 5.25 -19.06
C LEU A 284 4.77 5.89 -17.97
N ILE A 285 3.73 5.19 -17.57
CA ILE A 285 3.00 5.50 -16.35
C ILE A 285 3.76 4.89 -15.17
N ASP A 286 4.09 5.72 -14.18
CA ASP A 286 4.72 5.27 -12.96
C ASP A 286 3.69 4.92 -11.89
N THR A 287 2.87 5.90 -11.52
CA THR A 287 1.90 5.78 -10.44
C THR A 287 0.56 6.39 -10.84
N ILE A 288 -0.53 5.74 -10.42
CA ILE A 288 -1.90 6.26 -10.53
C ILE A 288 -2.49 6.28 -9.12
N SER A 289 -2.96 7.44 -8.70
CA SER A 289 -3.46 7.70 -7.34
C SER A 289 -4.91 8.16 -7.37
N ASN A 290 -5.71 7.59 -6.47
CA ASN A 290 -7.07 8.04 -6.18
C ASN A 290 -7.01 9.23 -5.21
N LEU A 291 -7.62 10.36 -5.55
CA LEU A 291 -7.61 11.55 -4.70
C LEU A 291 -8.93 11.71 -3.95
N GLN A 292 -10.00 12.06 -4.66
CA GLN A 292 -11.31 12.33 -4.07
C GLN A 292 -12.45 12.07 -5.05
N ILE A 293 -13.62 11.78 -4.50
CA ILE A 293 -14.86 11.61 -5.27
C ILE A 293 -15.78 12.78 -4.94
N SER A 294 -16.17 13.54 -5.96
CA SER A 294 -17.13 14.62 -5.85
C SER A 294 -18.46 14.25 -6.52
N ASP A 295 -19.56 14.75 -5.96
CA ASP A 295 -20.90 14.62 -6.51
C ASP A 295 -21.51 16.02 -6.51
N SER A 296 -21.43 16.75 -7.62
CA SER A 296 -21.97 18.12 -7.67
C SER A 296 -23.51 18.11 -7.69
N THR A 297 -24.15 19.16 -7.16
CA THR A 297 -25.61 19.31 -7.22
C THR A 297 -26.15 19.36 -8.65
N ALA A 298 -25.35 19.84 -9.61
CA ALA A 298 -25.66 19.82 -11.03
C ALA A 298 -25.77 18.39 -11.62
N ASN A 299 -25.11 17.42 -10.99
CA ASN A 299 -25.03 16.02 -11.43
C ASN A 299 -25.83 15.05 -10.53
N MET A 300 -26.79 15.55 -9.74
CA MET A 300 -27.59 14.70 -8.84
C MET A 300 -28.28 13.53 -9.54
N ASN A 301 -28.67 13.72 -10.81
CA ASN A 301 -29.31 12.68 -11.63
C ASN A 301 -28.32 11.82 -12.41
N SER A 302 -27.03 12.19 -12.46
CA SER A 302 -25.99 11.40 -13.13
C SER A 302 -25.83 10.04 -12.45
N ILE A 303 -25.57 9.02 -13.26
CA ILE A 303 -25.21 7.67 -12.82
C ILE A 303 -23.70 7.51 -12.55
N TYR A 304 -22.92 8.57 -12.80
CA TYR A 304 -21.48 8.62 -12.58
C TYR A 304 -21.11 9.62 -11.48
N TRP A 305 -20.08 9.27 -10.71
CA TRP A 305 -19.32 10.20 -9.90
C TRP A 305 -18.15 10.78 -10.69
N THR A 306 -17.82 12.02 -10.38
CA THR A 306 -16.56 12.61 -10.82
C THR A 306 -15.48 12.26 -9.79
N ASN A 307 -14.50 11.47 -10.19
CA ASN A 307 -13.38 11.07 -9.35
C ASN A 307 -12.11 11.79 -9.78
N GLU A 308 -11.54 12.59 -8.89
CA GLU A 308 -10.23 13.21 -9.08
C GLU A 308 -9.11 12.18 -8.89
N VAL A 309 -8.19 12.17 -9.84
CA VAL A 309 -7.06 11.25 -9.90
C VAL A 309 -5.77 11.99 -10.24
N SER A 310 -4.64 11.42 -9.81
CA SER A 310 -3.30 11.86 -10.22
C SER A 310 -2.60 10.73 -10.97
N VAL A 311 -2.06 11.03 -12.15
CA VAL A 311 -1.23 10.13 -12.96
C VAL A 311 0.17 10.72 -13.03
N ILE A 312 1.16 9.98 -12.52
CA ILE A 312 2.57 10.36 -12.55
C ILE A 312 3.25 9.59 -13.67
N LEU A 313 3.93 10.32 -14.55
CA LEU A 313 4.70 9.77 -15.65
C LEU A 313 6.18 9.61 -15.27
N LYS A 314 6.85 8.62 -15.86
CA LYS A 314 8.30 8.44 -15.82
C LYS A 314 8.87 8.24 -17.22
N ALA A 315 10.16 8.51 -17.37
CA ALA A 315 10.89 8.14 -18.56
C ALA A 315 11.17 6.63 -18.59
N GLU A 316 11.07 6.03 -19.77
CA GLU A 316 11.49 4.65 -20.06
C GLU A 316 13.02 4.54 -20.03
N SER A 317 13.54 3.32 -19.89
CA SER A 317 14.97 3.06 -19.93
C SER A 317 15.67 3.70 -21.14
N GLY A 318 16.63 4.55 -20.81
CA GLY A 318 17.45 5.29 -21.76
C GLY A 318 16.88 6.63 -22.24
N TYR A 319 15.80 7.09 -21.61
CA TYR A 319 15.29 8.44 -21.74
C TYR A 319 15.39 9.16 -20.39
N GLU A 320 15.41 10.49 -20.41
CA GLU A 320 15.38 11.32 -19.20
C GLU A 320 14.47 12.53 -19.45
N PHE A 321 13.69 12.94 -18.46
CA PHE A 321 12.96 14.20 -18.56
C PHE A 321 13.93 15.38 -18.47
N SER A 322 13.65 16.45 -19.21
CA SER A 322 14.41 17.69 -19.09
C SER A 322 14.39 18.22 -17.64
N GLN A 323 15.41 18.99 -17.27
CA GLN A 323 15.53 19.55 -15.92
C GLN A 323 14.31 20.41 -15.56
N GLU A 324 13.75 21.12 -16.54
CA GLU A 324 12.52 21.91 -16.38
C GLU A 324 11.35 21.05 -15.89
N ILE A 325 11.12 19.90 -16.53
CA ILE A 325 10.04 18.97 -16.16
C ILE A 325 10.21 18.49 -14.73
N ILE A 326 11.45 18.14 -14.33
CA ILE A 326 11.76 17.61 -12.99
C ILE A 326 11.54 18.68 -11.92
N GLU A 327 12.09 19.88 -12.13
CA GLU A 327 12.02 20.98 -11.15
C GLU A 327 10.59 21.50 -10.97
N GLN A 328 9.82 21.59 -12.05
CA GLN A 328 8.44 22.06 -12.03
C GLN A 328 7.39 20.95 -11.83
N LYS A 329 7.82 19.68 -11.74
CA LYS A 329 6.94 18.49 -11.62
C LYS A 329 5.89 18.40 -12.73
N LEU A 330 6.27 18.72 -13.96
CA LEU A 330 5.35 18.73 -15.11
C LEU A 330 4.89 17.33 -15.53
N ASN A 331 5.55 16.29 -15.04
CA ASN A 331 5.23 14.88 -15.26
C ASN A 331 4.01 14.37 -14.46
N GLU A 332 3.40 15.22 -13.62
CA GLU A 332 2.14 14.93 -12.95
C GLU A 332 0.94 15.44 -13.75
N ILE A 333 -0.08 14.59 -13.89
CA ILE A 333 -1.39 14.93 -14.46
C ILE A 333 -2.42 14.82 -13.35
N LYS A 334 -3.03 15.95 -12.99
CA LYS A 334 -4.25 15.96 -12.16
C LYS A 334 -5.45 16.14 -13.06
N THR A 335 -6.39 15.21 -12.98
CA THR A 335 -7.56 15.18 -13.86
C THR A 335 -8.73 14.49 -13.17
N SER A 336 -9.88 14.51 -13.82
CA SER A 336 -11.11 13.90 -13.33
C SER A 336 -11.57 12.81 -14.29
N VAL A 337 -12.00 11.68 -13.73
CA VAL A 337 -12.58 10.55 -14.46
C VAL A 337 -14.03 10.35 -14.01
N GLU A 338 -14.89 9.93 -14.93
CA GLU A 338 -16.27 9.54 -14.61
C GLU A 338 -16.27 8.05 -14.23
N ILE A 339 -16.65 7.73 -12.98
CA ILE A 339 -16.79 6.35 -12.49
C ILE A 339 -18.26 6.08 -12.14
N LEU A 340 -18.77 4.86 -12.35
CA LEU A 340 -20.13 4.53 -11.97
C LEU A 340 -20.37 4.78 -10.46
N LYS A 341 -21.58 5.22 -10.10
CA LYS A 341 -22.00 5.45 -8.69
C LYS A 341 -22.20 4.14 -7.92
N ILE A 342 -21.12 3.38 -7.70
CA ILE A 342 -21.09 2.10 -7.00
C ILE A 342 -20.55 2.28 -5.58
N GLN A 343 -21.40 2.10 -4.57
CA GLN A 343 -20.97 2.13 -3.17
C GLN A 343 -19.90 1.06 -2.91
N SER A 344 -18.71 1.47 -2.47
CA SER A 344 -17.61 0.54 -2.22
C SER A 344 -17.84 -0.33 -0.98
N LYS A 345 -18.43 0.26 0.07
CA LYS A 345 -18.70 -0.42 1.34
C LYS A 345 -19.87 -1.39 1.18
N ALA A 346 -19.59 -2.68 1.42
CA ALA A 346 -20.63 -3.70 1.40
C ALA A 346 -21.58 -3.52 2.58
N LEU A 347 -22.88 -3.48 2.29
CA LEU A 347 -23.94 -3.54 3.27
C LEU A 347 -24.33 -5.00 3.51
N GLN A 348 -24.32 -5.43 4.76
CA GLN A 348 -24.69 -6.79 5.11
C GLN A 348 -26.22 -6.92 5.14
N TRP A 349 -26.77 -7.84 4.35
CA TRP A 349 -28.19 -8.17 4.31
C TRP A 349 -28.40 -9.63 4.67
N TYR A 350 -29.33 -9.89 5.57
CA TYR A 350 -29.73 -11.24 5.95
C TYR A 350 -30.91 -11.73 5.12
N VAL A 351 -30.70 -12.86 4.45
CA VAL A 351 -31.71 -13.57 3.66
C VAL A 351 -32.32 -14.66 4.52
N LEU A 352 -33.60 -14.54 4.84
CA LEU A 352 -34.27 -15.59 5.61
C LEU A 352 -34.73 -16.70 4.67
N THR A 353 -34.44 -17.94 5.03
CA THR A 353 -34.85 -19.12 4.26
C THR A 353 -35.71 -20.04 5.11
N GLU A 354 -36.90 -20.33 4.61
CA GLU A 354 -37.83 -21.31 5.19
C GLU A 354 -37.36 -22.75 4.90
N ASN A 355 -37.90 -23.73 5.63
CA ASN A 355 -37.59 -25.15 5.45
C ASN A 355 -37.93 -25.69 4.04
N ASN A 356 -38.84 -25.04 3.32
CA ASN A 356 -39.19 -25.35 1.91
C ASN A 356 -38.24 -24.67 0.89
N ASN A 357 -37.16 -24.04 1.35
CA ASN A 357 -36.19 -23.26 0.57
C ASN A 357 -36.75 -21.97 -0.06
N ASN A 358 -37.92 -21.49 0.39
CA ASN A 358 -38.40 -20.16 0.05
C ASN A 358 -37.50 -19.10 0.70
N LYS A 359 -37.07 -18.13 -0.11
CA LYS A 359 -36.15 -17.07 0.30
C LYS A 359 -36.89 -15.76 0.44
N HIS A 360 -36.64 -15.09 1.55
CA HIS A 360 -37.17 -13.78 1.87
C HIS A 360 -36.01 -12.79 1.93
N ILE A 361 -35.94 -11.93 0.92
CA ILE A 361 -34.87 -10.97 0.69
C ILE A 361 -35.49 -9.59 0.65
N GLU A 362 -35.61 -8.95 1.80
CA GLU A 362 -35.99 -7.54 1.84
C GLU A 362 -34.76 -6.69 2.18
N PRO A 363 -34.60 -5.53 1.51
CA PRO A 363 -33.59 -4.56 1.90
C PRO A 363 -33.77 -4.23 3.38
N GLN A 364 -32.71 -4.38 4.15
CA GLN A 364 -32.85 -4.27 5.60
C GLN A 364 -33.14 -2.83 6.01
N PHE A 365 -32.81 -1.86 5.15
CA PHE A 365 -32.77 -0.45 5.45
C PHE A 365 -33.99 0.38 4.93
N ILE A 366 -35.18 -0.21 4.77
CA ILE A 366 -36.33 0.44 4.12
C ILE A 366 -37.70 0.19 4.81
N GLN A 367 -38.77 0.75 4.23
CA GLN A 367 -40.15 0.49 4.65
C GLN A 367 -40.59 -0.95 4.41
N PHE A 368 -41.20 -1.55 5.44
CA PHE A 368 -41.87 -2.84 5.38
C PHE A 368 -43.38 -2.65 5.35
N SER A 369 -44.07 -3.38 4.47
CA SER A 369 -45.53 -3.40 4.45
C SER A 369 -46.04 -4.10 5.71
N ALA A 370 -46.86 -3.39 6.51
CA ALA A 370 -47.45 -3.95 7.70
C ALA A 370 -48.36 -5.17 7.43
N ASN A 371 -48.82 -5.30 6.18
CA ASN A 371 -49.71 -6.36 5.72
C ASN A 371 -48.94 -7.59 5.19
N ASN A 372 -47.61 -7.53 5.10
CA ASN A 372 -46.79 -8.66 4.63
C ASN A 372 -46.27 -9.48 5.82
N ASN A 373 -46.72 -10.73 5.95
CA ASN A 373 -46.34 -11.62 7.04
C ASN A 373 -44.82 -11.89 7.08
N THR A 374 -44.18 -11.96 5.91
CA THR A 374 -42.73 -12.15 5.77
C THR A 374 -41.94 -11.04 6.45
N SER A 375 -42.35 -9.79 6.24
CA SER A 375 -41.70 -8.62 6.81
C SER A 375 -41.74 -8.63 8.35
N LYS A 376 -42.83 -9.12 8.91
CA LYS A 376 -43.01 -9.27 10.36
C LYS A 376 -42.09 -10.35 10.94
N VAL A 377 -41.97 -11.49 10.27
CA VAL A 377 -41.07 -12.59 10.67
C VAL A 377 -39.61 -12.11 10.65
N GLN A 378 -39.20 -11.40 9.60
CA GLN A 378 -37.84 -10.89 9.49
C GLN A 378 -37.48 -9.89 10.58
N LYS A 379 -38.37 -8.95 10.87
CA LYS A 379 -38.19 -8.01 11.99
C LYS A 379 -38.00 -8.76 13.31
N ASN A 380 -38.90 -9.68 13.63
CA ASN A 380 -38.86 -10.41 14.90
C ASN A 380 -37.54 -11.17 15.07
N TYR A 381 -37.09 -11.85 14.02
CA TYR A 381 -35.83 -12.58 14.05
C TYR A 381 -34.64 -11.67 14.35
N LEU A 382 -34.48 -10.58 13.59
CA LEU A 382 -33.33 -9.68 13.76
C LEU A 382 -33.35 -8.94 15.11
N SER A 383 -34.54 -8.55 15.60
CA SER A 383 -34.69 -7.96 16.93
C SER A 383 -34.30 -8.96 18.03
N ASN A 384 -34.80 -10.20 17.94
CA ASN A 384 -34.50 -11.25 18.93
C ASN A 384 -33.01 -11.62 18.97
N LYS A 385 -32.34 -11.58 17.82
CA LYS A 385 -30.89 -11.82 17.71
C LYS A 385 -30.05 -10.58 18.03
N LYS A 386 -30.67 -9.45 18.39
CA LYS A 386 -30.00 -8.16 18.64
C LYS A 386 -29.16 -7.67 17.46
N ILE A 387 -29.57 -8.07 16.26
CA ILE A 387 -28.98 -7.58 15.00
C ILE A 387 -29.54 -6.19 14.69
N THR A 388 -30.79 -5.92 15.09
CA THR A 388 -31.42 -4.59 15.03
C THR A 388 -31.99 -4.17 16.38
N GLN A 389 -32.07 -2.86 16.63
CA GLN A 389 -32.75 -2.27 17.78
C GLN A 389 -33.60 -1.07 17.38
N ASP A 390 -34.64 -0.76 18.17
CA ASP A 390 -35.42 0.46 18.03
C ASP A 390 -34.57 1.67 18.43
N TRP A 391 -34.76 2.79 17.76
CA TRP A 391 -34.07 4.04 18.06
C TRP A 391 -34.76 4.82 19.18
N ASN A 392 -33.96 5.62 19.88
CA ASN A 392 -34.48 6.48 20.93
C ASN A 392 -35.23 7.65 20.26
N VAL A 393 -36.50 7.83 20.63
CA VAL A 393 -37.38 8.88 20.11
C VAL A 393 -36.78 10.28 20.31
N GLU A 394 -36.04 10.51 21.39
CA GLU A 394 -35.42 11.80 21.71
C GLU A 394 -34.20 12.13 20.84
N THR A 395 -33.47 11.12 20.36
CA THR A 395 -32.23 11.29 19.57
C THR A 395 -32.33 10.72 18.15
N ILE A 396 -33.54 10.44 17.69
CA ILE A 396 -33.81 9.71 16.45
C ILE A 396 -33.17 10.36 15.23
N LYS A 397 -33.18 11.70 15.12
CA LYS A 397 -32.57 12.43 14.00
C LYS A 397 -31.05 12.32 13.99
N GLU A 398 -30.42 12.33 15.15
CA GLU A 398 -28.97 12.16 15.27
C GLU A 398 -28.58 10.72 14.90
N GLN A 399 -29.35 9.74 15.35
CA GLN A 399 -29.18 8.34 15.01
C GLN A 399 -29.39 8.08 13.50
N GLN A 400 -30.40 8.72 12.89
CA GLN A 400 -30.63 8.74 11.44
C GLN A 400 -29.44 9.31 10.69
N LYS A 401 -28.96 10.49 11.12
CA LYS A 401 -27.82 11.16 10.49
C LYS A 401 -26.58 10.26 10.53
N ALA A 402 -26.22 9.75 11.70
CA ALA A 402 -25.07 8.87 11.88
C ALA A 402 -25.19 7.59 11.05
N PHE A 403 -26.39 7.03 10.96
CA PHE A 403 -26.65 5.86 10.12
C PHE A 403 -26.44 6.18 8.64
N VAL A 404 -27.07 7.25 8.11
CA VAL A 404 -26.92 7.68 6.70
C VAL A 404 -25.46 8.02 6.36
N GLU A 405 -24.75 8.66 7.28
CA GLU A 405 -23.30 8.90 7.16
C GLU A 405 -22.51 7.60 7.03
N SER A 406 -22.85 6.59 7.83
CA SER A 406 -22.18 5.28 7.84
C SER A 406 -22.35 4.47 6.55
N LEU A 407 -23.41 4.77 5.78
CA LEU A 407 -23.68 4.17 4.48
C LEU A 407 -22.80 4.76 3.38
N ALA A 408 -22.15 5.92 3.61
CA ALA A 408 -21.33 6.63 2.63
C ALA A 408 -22.04 6.94 1.30
N ILE A 409 -23.38 7.06 1.33
CA ILE A 409 -24.21 7.30 0.13
C ILE A 409 -24.12 8.72 -0.44
N PHE A 410 -23.67 9.68 0.38
CA PHE A 410 -23.42 11.06 -0.02
C PHE A 410 -21.93 11.36 0.17
N THR A 411 -21.34 12.03 -0.82
CA THR A 411 -19.91 12.39 -0.89
C THR A 411 -19.76 13.86 -1.27
N GLY A 412 -18.53 14.38 -1.20
CA GLY A 412 -18.21 15.78 -1.52
C GLY A 412 -18.42 16.75 -0.36
N ASP A 413 -18.09 18.02 -0.59
CA ASP A 413 -18.13 19.09 0.42
C ASP A 413 -19.55 19.43 0.89
N ASP A 414 -20.57 19.16 0.07
CA ASP A 414 -21.99 19.37 0.36
C ASP A 414 -22.68 18.13 0.97
N LYS A 415 -21.90 17.10 1.34
CA LYS A 415 -22.41 15.84 1.90
C LYS A 415 -23.36 16.08 3.08
N ASP A 416 -22.97 16.93 4.03
CA ASP A 416 -23.76 17.16 5.25
C ASP A 416 -25.10 17.82 4.94
N GLU A 417 -25.13 18.75 3.99
CA GLU A 417 -26.36 19.38 3.53
C GLU A 417 -27.31 18.35 2.89
N LYS A 418 -26.78 17.47 2.02
CA LYS A 418 -27.55 16.40 1.39
C LYS A 418 -28.10 15.40 2.40
N ILE A 419 -27.30 15.01 3.37
CA ILE A 419 -27.72 14.11 4.46
C ILE A 419 -28.83 14.77 5.27
N ASN A 420 -28.66 16.03 5.67
CA ASN A 420 -29.66 16.77 6.43
C ASN A 420 -30.97 16.92 5.63
N LYS A 421 -30.90 17.18 4.32
CA LYS A 421 -32.08 17.23 3.45
C LYS A 421 -32.78 15.87 3.41
N PHE A 422 -32.03 14.78 3.23
CA PHE A 422 -32.56 13.41 3.16
C PHE A 422 -33.24 12.97 4.47
N ILE A 423 -32.59 13.14 5.63
CA ILE A 423 -33.18 12.74 6.92
C ILE A 423 -34.37 13.61 7.35
N ASN A 424 -34.54 14.79 6.73
CA ASN A 424 -35.70 15.63 6.95
C ASN A 424 -36.88 15.30 6.02
N SER A 425 -36.62 14.64 4.88
CA SER A 425 -37.67 14.15 3.98
C SER A 425 -38.06 12.70 4.26
N GLU A 426 -37.13 11.89 4.76
CA GLU A 426 -37.30 10.45 5.02
C GLU A 426 -37.18 10.14 6.51
N TYR A 427 -38.01 9.22 7.00
CA TYR A 427 -38.04 8.85 8.42
C TYR A 427 -37.60 7.40 8.65
N PHE A 428 -36.74 7.12 9.63
CA PHE A 428 -36.35 5.76 10.06
C PHE A 428 -36.47 5.57 11.58
N ARG A 429 -36.89 4.36 12.03
CA ARG A 429 -37.14 4.04 13.45
C ARG A 429 -36.14 3.09 14.11
N ASN A 430 -35.24 2.45 13.36
CA ASN A 430 -34.42 1.32 13.83
C ASN A 430 -32.99 1.34 13.29
N SER A 431 -32.05 0.74 14.03
CA SER A 431 -30.60 0.76 13.75
C SER A 431 -30.13 0.03 12.50
N THR A 432 -30.96 -0.87 11.96
CA THR A 432 -30.74 -1.46 10.63
C THR A 432 -31.89 -1.17 9.68
N SER A 433 -32.74 -0.17 9.99
CA SER A 433 -33.87 0.37 9.22
C SER A 433 -35.02 -0.57 8.86
N PHE A 434 -35.62 -1.18 9.89
CA PHE A 434 -37.01 -1.64 9.82
C PHE A 434 -37.98 -0.48 10.03
N ASN A 435 -38.55 0.07 8.98
CA ASN A 435 -39.68 0.99 9.12
C ASN A 435 -41.01 0.26 8.96
N TYR A 436 -41.66 -0.01 10.09
CA TYR A 436 -43.04 -0.50 10.11
C TYR A 436 -43.97 0.72 10.13
N GLY A 437 -44.40 1.17 8.95
CA GLY A 437 -45.38 2.26 8.83
C GLY A 437 -46.80 1.73 9.03
N SER A 438 -47.53 2.25 10.04
CA SER A 438 -48.95 1.95 10.24
C SER A 438 -49.88 2.99 9.61
N THR A 439 -49.36 4.15 9.17
CA THR A 439 -50.17 5.28 8.68
C THR A 439 -49.59 5.89 7.40
N THR A 440 -50.49 6.34 6.52
CA THR A 440 -50.21 6.93 5.19
C THR A 440 -49.61 8.35 5.22
N SER A 441 -49.18 8.84 6.38
CA SER A 441 -48.82 10.26 6.60
C SER A 441 -47.32 10.55 6.71
N GLU A 442 -46.47 9.53 6.85
CA GLU A 442 -45.01 9.68 6.90
C GLU A 442 -44.42 9.34 5.51
N SER A 443 -43.64 10.25 4.91
CA SER A 443 -42.86 9.96 3.69
C SER A 443 -41.72 9.03 4.08
N LEU A 444 -41.89 7.74 3.83
CA LEU A 444 -40.90 6.70 4.10
C LEU A 444 -40.22 6.30 2.80
N PHE A 445 -38.92 6.00 2.89
CA PHE A 445 -38.11 5.62 1.75
C PHE A 445 -38.60 4.27 1.20
N LYS A 446 -39.23 4.31 0.01
CA LYS A 446 -39.95 3.18 -0.60
C LYS A 446 -39.12 2.50 -1.69
N VAL A 447 -38.93 1.19 -1.56
CA VAL A 447 -38.38 0.31 -2.60
C VAL A 447 -39.39 -0.79 -2.87
N ASP A 448 -39.84 -0.88 -4.12
CA ASP A 448 -40.85 -1.84 -4.55
C ASP A 448 -40.24 -3.13 -5.09
N GLU A 449 -39.03 -3.07 -5.66
CA GLU A 449 -38.27 -4.23 -6.15
C GLU A 449 -36.76 -3.96 -6.13
N VAL A 450 -35.95 -5.02 -6.20
CA VAL A 450 -34.49 -4.94 -6.23
C VAL A 450 -33.95 -5.77 -7.39
N LEU A 451 -33.07 -5.16 -8.18
CA LEU A 451 -32.26 -5.85 -9.17
C LEU A 451 -30.91 -6.22 -8.57
N PHE A 452 -30.49 -7.46 -8.75
CA PHE A 452 -29.22 -8.01 -8.29
C PHE A 452 -28.33 -8.36 -9.48
N PHE A 453 -27.10 -7.88 -9.44
CA PHE A 453 -26.08 -8.12 -10.45
C PHE A 453 -24.92 -8.88 -9.80
N ASP A 454 -24.55 -10.01 -10.40
CA ASP A 454 -23.35 -10.73 -9.99
C ASP A 454 -22.13 -9.87 -10.34
N LYS A 455 -21.21 -9.70 -9.39
CA LYS A 455 -20.00 -8.90 -9.60
C LYS A 455 -19.05 -9.49 -10.64
N ASN A 456 -19.20 -10.77 -10.94
CA ASN A 456 -18.42 -11.47 -11.96
C ASN A 456 -19.20 -11.65 -13.27
N GLN A 457 -20.37 -11.03 -13.42
CA GLN A 457 -21.17 -11.10 -14.63
C GLN A 457 -20.43 -10.47 -15.81
N ASP A 458 -20.49 -11.10 -16.99
CA ASP A 458 -19.99 -10.52 -18.22
C ASP A 458 -20.73 -9.22 -18.56
N ASN A 459 -20.02 -8.23 -19.08
CA ASN A 459 -20.57 -6.92 -19.47
C ASN A 459 -21.34 -6.22 -18.33
N LEU A 460 -20.98 -6.46 -17.06
CA LEU A 460 -21.63 -5.89 -15.88
C LEU A 460 -21.88 -4.38 -15.98
N ASN A 461 -20.97 -3.64 -16.61
CA ASN A 461 -21.01 -2.19 -16.73
C ASN A 461 -22.14 -1.76 -17.67
N GLU A 462 -22.15 -2.32 -18.88
CA GLU A 462 -23.18 -2.08 -19.89
C GLU A 462 -24.55 -2.49 -19.33
N ASN A 463 -24.59 -3.59 -18.56
CA ASN A 463 -25.78 -4.04 -17.87
C ASN A 463 -26.25 -3.01 -16.82
N LEU A 464 -25.37 -2.48 -15.98
CA LEU A 464 -25.71 -1.43 -15.00
C LEU A 464 -26.14 -0.13 -15.68
N GLU A 465 -25.41 0.33 -16.70
CA GLU A 465 -25.74 1.54 -17.48
C GLU A 465 -27.10 1.43 -18.18
N SER A 466 -27.49 0.23 -18.63
CA SER A 466 -28.81 -0.02 -19.23
C SER A 466 -29.99 0.12 -18.25
N VAL A 467 -29.69 0.15 -16.95
CA VAL A 467 -30.67 0.16 -15.85
C VAL A 467 -30.68 1.48 -15.09
N LEU A 468 -29.52 1.99 -14.69
CA LEU A 468 -29.42 3.11 -13.75
C LEU A 468 -30.17 4.35 -14.26
N GLY A 469 -31.08 4.87 -13.41
CA GLY A 469 -31.89 6.06 -13.72
C GLY A 469 -32.97 5.87 -14.79
N GLN A 470 -33.14 4.67 -15.36
CA GLN A 470 -34.14 4.40 -16.39
C GLN A 470 -35.52 4.13 -15.79
N THR A 471 -36.56 4.25 -16.62
CA THR A 471 -37.94 3.84 -16.28
C THR A 471 -38.43 2.82 -17.29
N LYS A 472 -38.70 1.58 -16.83
CA LYS A 472 -39.10 0.44 -17.67
C LYS A 472 -40.02 -0.52 -16.88
N SER A 473 -40.66 -1.46 -17.57
CA SER A 473 -41.28 -2.62 -16.92
C SER A 473 -40.21 -3.50 -16.25
N LEU A 474 -40.59 -4.28 -15.23
CA LEU A 474 -39.66 -5.20 -14.55
C LEU A 474 -38.99 -6.20 -15.53
N SER A 475 -39.75 -6.79 -16.46
CA SER A 475 -39.20 -7.68 -17.49
C SER A 475 -38.21 -6.94 -18.38
N GLY A 476 -38.55 -5.74 -18.84
CA GLY A 476 -37.64 -4.91 -19.64
C GLY A 476 -36.31 -4.60 -18.96
N PHE A 477 -36.25 -4.48 -17.63
CA PHE A 477 -34.98 -4.37 -16.90
C PHE A 477 -34.19 -5.67 -16.89
N VAL A 478 -34.85 -6.79 -16.60
CA VAL A 478 -34.22 -8.12 -16.58
C VAL A 478 -33.69 -8.47 -17.98
N ASP A 479 -34.45 -8.20 -19.03
CA ASP A 479 -34.08 -8.52 -20.41
C ASP A 479 -32.90 -7.67 -20.90
N SER A 480 -32.81 -6.40 -20.50
CA SER A 480 -31.73 -5.51 -20.96
C SER A 480 -30.42 -5.64 -20.20
N SER A 481 -30.43 -6.33 -19.05
CA SER A 481 -29.30 -6.29 -18.11
C SER A 481 -28.92 -7.66 -17.52
N GLN A 482 -29.74 -8.68 -17.78
CA GLN A 482 -29.65 -10.02 -17.18
C GLN A 482 -29.65 -10.01 -15.64
N ALA A 483 -30.12 -8.94 -15.01
CA ALA A 483 -30.21 -8.83 -13.58
C ALA A 483 -31.17 -9.87 -13.00
N MET A 484 -30.87 -10.35 -11.80
CA MET A 484 -31.78 -11.16 -11.01
C MET A 484 -32.72 -10.28 -10.19
N THR A 485 -33.88 -10.80 -9.83
CA THR A 485 -34.84 -10.18 -8.91
C THR A 485 -34.81 -10.93 -7.58
N ARG A 486 -35.55 -10.43 -6.57
CA ARG A 486 -35.73 -11.15 -5.30
C ARG A 486 -36.25 -12.58 -5.47
N SER A 487 -37.03 -12.86 -6.52
CA SER A 487 -37.60 -14.18 -6.79
C SER A 487 -36.70 -15.09 -7.64
N THR A 488 -35.74 -14.55 -8.39
CA THR A 488 -34.89 -15.35 -9.29
C THR A 488 -33.47 -15.59 -8.76
N ILE A 489 -33.01 -14.79 -7.80
CA ILE A 489 -31.69 -14.95 -7.19
C ILE A 489 -31.54 -16.27 -6.42
N LYS A 490 -30.49 -17.03 -6.75
CA LYS A 490 -30.27 -18.37 -6.18
C LYS A 490 -29.15 -18.41 -5.15
N ASN A 491 -28.02 -17.75 -5.36
CA ASN A 491 -26.89 -17.83 -4.43
C ASN A 491 -26.93 -16.69 -3.41
N THR A 492 -27.22 -17.00 -2.14
CA THR A 492 -27.45 -15.98 -1.10
C THR A 492 -26.60 -16.19 0.15
N GLN A 493 -25.72 -17.19 0.17
CA GLN A 493 -24.86 -17.48 1.31
C GLN A 493 -23.52 -16.78 1.12
N ASN A 494 -23.23 -15.78 1.96
CA ASN A 494 -21.97 -15.02 1.98
C ASN A 494 -21.53 -14.52 0.59
N THR A 495 -22.50 -14.11 -0.23
CA THR A 495 -22.24 -13.72 -1.62
C THR A 495 -22.52 -12.24 -1.80
N SER A 496 -21.59 -11.53 -2.43
CA SER A 496 -21.74 -10.10 -2.68
C SER A 496 -22.34 -9.82 -4.04
N TYR A 497 -23.29 -8.90 -4.08
CA TYR A 497 -23.96 -8.42 -5.28
C TYR A 497 -23.84 -6.91 -5.38
N TYR A 498 -23.93 -6.42 -6.62
CA TYR A 498 -24.35 -5.05 -6.86
C TYR A 498 -25.87 -5.02 -6.97
N VAL A 499 -26.50 -4.06 -6.31
CA VAL A 499 -27.96 -3.94 -6.30
C VAL A 499 -28.42 -2.55 -6.71
N VAL A 500 -29.52 -2.53 -7.46
CA VAL A 500 -30.21 -1.31 -7.87
C VAL A 500 -31.65 -1.38 -7.37
N PHE A 501 -32.08 -0.33 -6.69
CA PHE A 501 -33.45 -0.24 -6.17
C PHE A 501 -34.40 0.24 -7.25
N LEU A 502 -35.60 -0.33 -7.25
CA LEU A 502 -36.69 0.04 -8.13
C LEU A 502 -37.86 0.58 -7.31
N THR A 503 -38.41 1.71 -7.74
CA THR A 503 -39.65 2.28 -7.19
C THR A 503 -40.75 2.20 -8.25
N LYS A 504 -41.91 1.66 -7.87
CA LYS A 504 -43.05 1.47 -8.76
C LYS A 504 -43.79 2.79 -8.95
N GLY A 505 -43.93 3.22 -10.21
CA GLY A 505 -44.73 4.36 -10.62
C GLY A 505 -46.16 3.98 -10.98
N ASN A 506 -46.81 4.82 -11.78
CA ASN A 506 -48.11 4.51 -12.38
C ASN A 506 -47.91 3.49 -13.54
N ASP A 507 -48.97 2.76 -13.90
CA ASP A 507 -49.00 1.87 -15.07
C ASP A 507 -48.00 0.70 -15.07
N ASP A 508 -47.74 0.11 -13.89
CA ASP A 508 -46.85 -1.06 -13.70
C ASP A 508 -45.39 -0.87 -14.17
N LEU A 509 -44.96 0.39 -14.35
CA LEU A 509 -43.57 0.75 -14.62
C LEU A 509 -42.77 0.97 -13.33
N TYR A 510 -41.47 0.71 -13.42
CA TYR A 510 -40.51 0.91 -12.35
C TYR A 510 -39.48 1.95 -12.77
N THR A 511 -39.12 2.85 -11.84
CA THR A 511 -37.99 3.76 -11.98
C THR A 511 -36.82 3.21 -11.17
N ALA A 512 -35.69 3.03 -11.83
CA ALA A 512 -34.46 2.57 -11.20
C ALA A 512 -33.70 3.73 -10.54
N ALA A 513 -33.09 3.46 -9.40
CA ALA A 513 -32.14 4.39 -8.79
C ALA A 513 -30.98 4.68 -9.76
N ASN A 514 -30.43 5.88 -9.67
CA ASN A 514 -29.25 6.28 -10.45
C ASN A 514 -27.92 5.90 -9.78
N ARG A 515 -27.97 4.95 -8.85
CA ARG A 515 -26.80 4.49 -8.09
C ARG A 515 -26.93 3.02 -7.75
N THR A 516 -25.79 2.41 -7.50
CA THR A 516 -25.63 0.99 -7.19
C THR A 516 -25.11 0.84 -5.77
N LEU A 517 -25.69 -0.08 -4.99
CA LEU A 517 -25.16 -0.45 -3.68
C LEU A 517 -24.40 -1.78 -3.77
N ASN A 518 -23.32 -1.89 -3.01
CA ASN A 518 -22.67 -3.17 -2.75
C ASN A 518 -23.36 -3.83 -1.55
N VAL A 519 -23.88 -5.04 -1.74
CA VAL A 519 -24.58 -5.79 -0.70
C VAL A 519 -23.96 -7.17 -0.55
N LEU A 520 -23.64 -7.55 0.69
CA LEU A 520 -23.27 -8.91 1.08
C LEU A 520 -24.52 -9.63 1.59
N LEU A 521 -25.02 -10.59 0.82
CA LEU A 521 -26.11 -11.46 1.25
C LEU A 521 -25.59 -12.56 2.15
N GLN A 522 -26.25 -12.74 3.29
CA GLN A 522 -25.99 -13.83 4.23
C GLN A 522 -27.28 -14.58 4.52
N GLN A 523 -27.34 -15.83 4.09
CA GLN A 523 -28.50 -16.67 4.30
C GLN A 523 -28.56 -17.16 5.76
N ILE A 524 -29.77 -17.18 6.28
CA ILE A 524 -30.11 -17.66 7.61
C ILE A 524 -31.33 -18.58 7.47
N THR A 525 -31.18 -19.82 7.91
CA THR A 525 -32.31 -20.74 8.04
C THR A 525 -33.14 -20.35 9.26
N VAL A 526 -34.41 -20.05 9.04
CA VAL A 526 -35.38 -19.85 10.12
C VAL A 526 -36.10 -21.17 10.28
N VAL A 527 -35.87 -21.82 11.42
CA VAL A 527 -36.69 -22.96 11.84
C VAL A 527 -37.91 -22.34 12.52
N ASP A 528 -39.11 -22.65 12.01
CA ASP A 528 -40.37 -22.29 12.68
C ASP A 528 -40.38 -22.68 14.17
#